data_AF-A0AAV2SQB0-F1
#
_entry.id   AF-A0AAV2SQB0-F1
#
_cell.length_a   1.000
_cell.length_b   1.000
_cell.length_c   1.000
_cell.angle_alpha   90.00
_cell.angle_beta   90.00
_cell.angle_gamma   90.00
#
_symmetry.space_group_name_H-M   'P 1'
#
loop_
_entity.id
_entity.type
_entity.pdbx_description
1 polymer ?
#
loop_
_entity_poly.entity_id
_entity_poly.type
_entity_poly.pdbx_seq_one_letter_code
_entity_poly.pdbx_strand_id
1 'polypeptide(L)'
;CGENWLRNFMEALSTEHRSLVKVEKSNQTFTFGDGKTVVSSRKLTLPCWMGGIKGEMCTDVVDCNIPLLLSRKSMKATGMILNFKKDEISVGGRAIKLKITKSGHLALPISL
;
A
#
# COMPACT_ATOMS: atom_id res chain seq x y z
N CYS A 1 5.90 3.58 -1.45
CA CYS A 1 6.29 3.03 -0.15
C CYS A 1 7.78 3.30 0.10
N GLY A 2 8.27 3.07 1.31
CA GLY A 2 9.70 3.08 1.63
C GLY A 2 10.38 1.72 1.45
N GLU A 3 11.71 1.72 1.38
CA GLU A 3 12.52 0.49 1.25
C GLU A 3 12.30 -0.50 2.39
N ASN A 4 12.25 -0.01 3.63
CA ASN A 4 12.05 -0.88 4.80
C ASN A 4 10.71 -1.60 4.75
N TRP A 5 9.65 -0.90 4.36
CA TRP A 5 8.32 -1.50 4.20
C TRP A 5 8.34 -2.55 3.09
N LEU A 6 8.96 -2.24 1.95
CA LEU A 6 9.04 -3.17 0.83
C LEU A 6 9.82 -4.43 1.19
N ARG A 7 10.97 -4.30 1.86
CA ARG A 7 11.76 -5.46 2.30
C ARG A 7 10.93 -6.41 3.16
N ASN A 8 10.27 -5.89 4.19
CA ASN A 8 9.43 -6.70 5.07
C ASN A 8 8.27 -7.37 4.30
N PHE A 9 7.67 -6.66 3.34
CA PHE A 9 6.63 -7.23 2.48
C PHE A 9 7.18 -8.38 1.63
N MET A 10 8.35 -8.19 1.00
CA MET A 10 8.99 -9.19 0.15
C MET A 10 9.44 -10.44 0.93
N GLU A 11 9.89 -10.27 2.17
CA GLU A 11 10.27 -11.38 3.07
C GLU A 11 9.05 -12.24 3.49
N ALA A 12 7.85 -11.65 3.50
CA ALA A 12 6.62 -12.36 3.79
C ALA A 12 6.03 -13.10 2.58
N LEU A 13 6.56 -12.90 1.36
CA LEU A 13 6.09 -13.58 0.15
C LEU A 13 6.61 -15.01 0.08
N SER A 14 5.74 -15.93 -0.36
CA SER A 14 6.19 -17.24 -0.83
C SER A 14 7.00 -17.11 -2.11
N THR A 15 7.74 -18.17 -2.47
CA THR A 15 8.49 -18.21 -3.73
C THR A 15 7.58 -18.00 -4.94
N GLU A 16 6.35 -18.56 -4.93
CA GLU A 16 5.40 -18.37 -6.03
C GLU A 16 4.97 -16.90 -6.12
N HIS A 17 4.57 -16.27 -5.01
CA HIS A 17 4.11 -14.88 -5.04
C HIS A 17 5.25 -13.90 -5.36
N ARG A 18 6.48 -14.19 -4.94
CA ARG A 18 7.66 -13.40 -5.30
C ARG A 18 7.91 -13.38 -6.81
N SER A 19 7.61 -14.47 -7.51
CA SER A 19 7.75 -14.55 -8.97
C SER A 19 6.76 -13.65 -9.74
N LEU A 20 5.66 -13.24 -9.10
CA LEU A 20 4.66 -12.34 -9.69
C LEU A 20 5.03 -10.85 -9.58
N VAL A 21 6.07 -10.51 -8.82
CA VAL A 21 6.48 -9.13 -8.61
C VAL A 21 7.14 -8.58 -9.88
N LYS A 22 6.60 -7.48 -10.41
CA LYS A 22 7.16 -6.78 -11.57
C LYS A 22 7.88 -5.52 -11.10
N VAL A 23 9.01 -5.23 -11.72
CA VAL A 23 9.83 -4.05 -11.39
C VAL A 23 10.08 -3.24 -12.66
N GLU A 24 9.85 -1.94 -12.55
CA GLU A 24 10.03 -0.97 -13.63
C GLU A 24 10.87 0.20 -13.12
N LYS A 25 11.66 0.83 -14.01
CA LYS A 25 12.33 2.09 -13.67
C LYS A 25 11.27 3.17 -13.46
N SER A 26 11.48 4.02 -12.48
CA SER A 26 10.62 5.18 -12.21
C SER A 26 11.45 6.32 -11.67
N ASN A 27 11.05 7.54 -11.98
CA ASN A 27 11.62 8.81 -11.53
C ASN A 27 10.50 9.78 -11.14
N GLN A 28 9.36 9.25 -10.68
CA GLN A 28 8.25 10.07 -10.20
C GLN A 28 8.65 10.87 -8.96
N THR A 29 8.15 12.09 -8.89
CA THR A 29 8.45 13.03 -7.81
C THR A 29 7.26 13.11 -6.86
N PHE A 30 7.54 13.08 -5.55
CA PHE A 30 6.55 13.12 -4.49
C PHE A 30 6.91 14.21 -3.48
N THR A 31 5.96 15.07 -3.12
CA THR A 31 6.10 16.05 -2.04
C THR A 31 5.24 15.64 -0.87
N PHE A 32 5.84 15.55 0.31
CA PHE A 32 5.15 15.19 1.55
C PHE A 32 4.68 16.41 2.34
N GLY A 33 3.88 16.18 3.38
CA GLY A 33 3.30 17.24 4.20
C GLY A 33 4.31 18.07 5.01
N ASP A 34 5.58 17.66 5.07
CA ASP A 34 6.69 18.42 5.64
C ASP A 34 7.38 19.33 4.61
N GLY A 35 6.85 19.40 3.38
CA GLY A 35 7.39 20.20 2.28
C GLY A 35 8.59 19.57 1.57
N LYS A 36 9.09 18.41 2.04
CA LYS A 36 10.21 17.73 1.37
C LYS A 36 9.73 17.02 0.12
N THR A 37 10.55 17.13 -0.92
CA THR A 37 10.33 16.49 -2.21
C THR A 37 11.35 15.38 -2.40
N VAL A 38 10.89 14.21 -2.80
CA VAL A 38 11.72 13.04 -3.09
C VAL A 38 11.39 12.45 -4.45
N VAL A 39 12.37 11.76 -5.04
CA VAL A 39 12.23 11.08 -6.32
C VAL A 39 12.24 9.57 -6.08
N SER A 40 11.34 8.85 -6.74
CA SER A 40 11.31 7.39 -6.67
C SER A 40 12.51 6.78 -7.39
N SER A 41 12.99 5.63 -6.93
CA SER A 41 14.03 4.85 -7.60
C SER A 41 13.47 3.84 -8.60
N ARG A 42 12.29 3.28 -8.29
CA ARG A 42 11.63 2.25 -9.10
C ARG A 42 10.14 2.19 -8.78
N LYS A 43 9.39 1.57 -9.67
CA LYS A 43 7.99 1.22 -9.48
C LYS A 43 7.87 -0.30 -9.44
N LEU A 44 7.01 -0.80 -8.55
CA LEU A 44 6.71 -2.21 -8.44
C LEU A 44 5.21 -2.45 -8.65
N THR A 45 4.90 -3.58 -9.25
CA THR A 45 3.58 -4.20 -9.20
C THR A 45 3.68 -5.43 -8.30
N LEU A 46 2.92 -5.43 -7.21
CA LEU A 46 2.96 -6.43 -6.14
C LEU A 46 1.63 -7.18 -6.07
N PRO A 47 1.62 -8.52 -5.90
CA PRO A 47 0.40 -9.24 -5.59
C PRO A 47 -0.10 -8.84 -4.20
N CYS A 48 -1.39 -8.55 -4.05
CA CYS A 48 -1.96 -8.09 -2.78
C CYS A 48 -3.43 -8.49 -2.65
N TRP A 49 -3.81 -8.91 -1.45
CA TRP A 49 -5.19 -9.22 -1.10
C TRP A 49 -5.72 -8.22 -0.07
N MET A 50 -6.90 -7.68 -0.36
CA MET A 50 -7.60 -6.76 0.53
C MET A 50 -9.01 -7.30 0.75
N GLY A 51 -9.35 -7.67 1.99
CA GLY A 51 -10.65 -8.27 2.31
C GLY A 51 -10.89 -9.63 1.65
N GLY A 52 -9.81 -10.36 1.34
CA GLY A 52 -9.86 -11.62 0.60
C GLY A 52 -10.07 -11.46 -0.91
N ILE A 53 -10.09 -10.23 -1.44
CA ILE A 53 -10.13 -9.97 -2.87
C ILE A 53 -8.68 -9.96 -3.39
N LYS A 54 -8.37 -10.90 -4.29
CA LYS A 54 -7.06 -10.97 -4.93
C LYS A 54 -6.89 -9.80 -5.91
N GLY A 55 -5.72 -9.19 -5.95
CA GLY A 55 -5.42 -8.15 -6.91
C GLY A 55 -3.93 -7.85 -7.00
N GLU A 56 -3.63 -6.81 -7.78
CA GLU A 56 -2.30 -6.25 -7.90
C GLU A 56 -2.29 -4.81 -7.36
N MET A 57 -1.15 -4.41 -6.84
CA MET A 57 -0.89 -3.08 -6.32
C MET A 57 0.34 -2.49 -6.97
N CYS A 58 0.19 -1.30 -7.53
CA CYS A 58 1.32 -0.54 -8.07
C CYS A 58 1.80 0.49 -7.04
N THR A 59 3.10 0.49 -6.74
CA THR A 59 3.72 1.49 -5.85
C THR A 59 5.09 1.90 -6.34
N ASP A 60 5.40 3.19 -6.25
CA ASP A 60 6.75 3.72 -6.38
C ASP A 60 7.50 3.58 -5.05
N VAL A 61 8.80 3.35 -5.12
CA VAL A 61 9.71 3.24 -3.96
C VAL A 61 10.54 4.50 -3.87
N VAL A 62 10.47 5.16 -2.72
CA VAL A 62 11.22 6.37 -2.40
C VAL A 62 12.15 6.12 -1.22
N ASP A 63 13.23 6.89 -1.13
CA ASP A 63 14.16 6.85 0.00
C ASP A 63 13.58 7.58 1.22
N CYS A 64 12.51 7.02 1.78
CA CYS A 64 11.84 7.50 2.98
C CYS A 64 11.40 6.31 3.83
N ASN A 65 11.40 6.46 5.16
CA ASN A 65 10.86 5.45 6.06
C ASN A 65 9.33 5.58 6.21
N ILE A 66 8.61 5.27 5.14
CA ILE A 66 7.14 5.37 5.09
C ILE A 66 6.50 4.01 4.79
N PRO A 67 5.29 3.75 5.30
CA PRO A 67 4.54 2.56 4.90
C PRO A 67 4.13 2.65 3.42
N LEU A 68 3.49 1.61 2.93
CA LEU A 68 2.65 1.72 1.74
C LEU A 68 1.55 2.75 1.96
N LEU A 69 1.43 3.69 1.02
CA LEU A 69 0.38 4.69 1.01
C LEU A 69 -0.63 4.33 -0.08
N LEU A 70 -1.89 4.14 0.30
CA LEU A 70 -2.96 3.87 -0.64
C LEU A 70 -3.54 5.18 -1.16
N SER A 71 -3.43 5.40 -2.47
CA SER A 71 -3.89 6.65 -3.07
C SER A 71 -5.42 6.77 -3.02
N ARG A 72 -5.93 8.01 -2.92
CA ARG A 72 -7.36 8.29 -3.07
C ARG A 72 -7.93 7.78 -4.39
N LYS A 73 -7.14 7.85 -5.47
CA LYS A 73 -7.53 7.35 -6.80
C LYS A 73 -7.76 5.84 -6.76
N SER A 74 -6.84 5.09 -6.14
CA SER A 74 -6.95 3.63 -5.99
C SER A 74 -8.17 3.25 -5.15
N MET A 75 -8.38 3.90 -4.00
CA MET A 75 -9.54 3.64 -3.14
C MET A 75 -10.87 3.90 -3.86
N LYS A 76 -10.95 4.97 -4.67
CA LYS A 76 -12.15 5.26 -5.48
C LYS A 76 -12.37 4.20 -6.56
N ALA A 77 -11.31 3.80 -7.27
CA ALA A 77 -11.39 2.82 -8.35
C ALA A 77 -11.86 1.45 -7.86
N THR A 78 -11.55 1.11 -6.61
CA THR A 78 -11.97 -0.16 -5.97
C THR A 78 -13.26 -0.05 -5.16
N GLY A 79 -13.94 1.11 -5.20
CA GLY A 79 -15.23 1.31 -4.53
C GLY A 79 -15.15 1.23 -3.00
N MET A 80 -13.98 1.57 -2.42
CA MET A 80 -13.80 1.48 -0.97
C MET A 80 -14.63 2.50 -0.21
N ILE A 81 -15.22 2.09 0.92
CA ILE A 81 -15.96 2.96 1.83
C ILE A 81 -15.26 2.97 3.18
N LEU A 82 -14.74 4.14 3.56
CA LEU A 82 -14.09 4.34 4.85
C LEU A 82 -15.10 4.81 5.90
N ASN A 83 -15.30 4.03 6.96
CA ASN A 83 -16.21 4.34 8.06
C ASN A 83 -15.42 4.71 9.32
N PHE A 84 -15.26 6.02 9.55
CA PHE A 84 -14.56 6.55 10.72
C PHE A 84 -15.26 6.29 12.05
N LYS A 85 -16.59 6.07 12.06
CA LYS A 85 -17.32 5.77 13.30
C LYS A 85 -17.00 4.37 13.83
N LYS A 86 -16.65 3.45 12.93
CA LYS A 86 -16.39 2.03 13.26
C LYS A 86 -14.93 1.62 13.15
N ASP A 87 -14.07 2.51 12.66
CA ASP A 87 -12.70 2.22 12.25
C ASP A 87 -12.65 1.02 11.30
N GLU A 88 -13.44 1.09 10.23
CA GLU A 88 -13.59 0.02 9.25
C GLU A 88 -13.47 0.56 7.83
N ILE A 89 -12.95 -0.27 6.93
CA ILE A 89 -13.04 -0.04 5.49
C ILE A 89 -13.82 -1.18 4.83
N SER A 90 -14.75 -0.84 3.95
CA SER A 90 -15.44 -1.80 3.10
C SER A 90 -14.70 -1.95 1.78
N VAL A 91 -14.39 -3.19 1.39
CA VAL A 91 -13.76 -3.53 0.11
C VAL A 91 -14.56 -4.68 -0.52
N GLY A 92 -15.15 -4.45 -1.69
CA GLY A 92 -16.05 -5.42 -2.35
C GLY A 92 -17.16 -5.96 -1.44
N GLY A 93 -17.78 -5.08 -0.66
CA GLY A 93 -18.89 -5.41 0.25
C GLY A 93 -18.47 -6.04 1.58
N ARG A 94 -17.19 -6.32 1.79
CA ARG A 94 -16.67 -6.88 3.05
C ARG A 94 -16.08 -5.79 3.93
N ALA A 95 -16.55 -5.70 5.17
CA ALA A 95 -16.00 -4.80 6.18
C ALA A 95 -14.71 -5.39 6.78
N ILE A 96 -13.67 -4.57 6.85
CA ILE A 96 -12.36 -4.92 7.43
C ILE A 96 -12.06 -3.92 8.53
N LYS A 97 -11.79 -4.43 9.74
CA LYS A 97 -11.36 -3.61 10.87
C LYS A 97 -9.99 -3.01 10.59
N LEU A 98 -9.88 -1.70 10.73
CA LEU A 98 -8.63 -0.97 10.60
C LEU A 98 -7.87 -1.00 11.93
N LYS A 99 -6.54 -1.03 11.84
CA LYS A 99 -5.68 -0.77 12.99
C LYS A 99 -5.40 0.73 13.06
N ILE A 100 -5.27 1.28 14.25
CA ILE A 100 -4.81 2.65 14.45
C ILE A 100 -3.35 2.59 14.88
N THR A 101 -2.46 3.24 14.12
CA THR A 101 -1.04 3.31 14.49
C THR A 101 -0.86 4.20 15.72
N LYS A 102 0.31 4.12 16.38
CA LYS A 102 0.65 5.03 17.50
C LYS A 102 0.56 6.52 17.13
N SER A 103 0.77 6.84 15.85
CA SER A 103 0.65 8.21 15.32
C SER A 103 -0.76 8.58 14.88
N GLY A 104 -1.76 7.74 15.14
CA GLY A 104 -3.17 8.01 14.82
C GLY A 104 -3.57 7.71 13.37
N HIS A 105 -2.71 7.06 12.57
CA HIS A 105 -3.04 6.74 11.19
C HIS A 105 -3.88 5.46 11.10
N LEU A 106 -4.85 5.46 10.18
CA LEU A 106 -5.61 4.26 9.83
C LEU A 106 -4.76 3.32 8.97
N ALA A 107 -4.60 2.08 9.42
CA ALA A 107 -3.82 1.05 8.77
C ALA A 107 -4.72 -0.12 8.36
N LEU A 108 -4.80 -0.35 7.05
CA LEU A 108 -5.47 -1.48 6.45
C LEU A 108 -4.54 -2.70 6.46
N PRO A 109 -4.90 -3.83 7.11
CA PRO A 109 -4.16 -5.06 6.94
C PRO A 109 -4.27 -5.55 5.49
N ILE A 110 -3.12 -5.83 4.87
CA ILE A 110 -3.04 -6.51 3.58
C ILE A 110 -2.56 -7.94 3.82
N SER A 111 -3.05 -8.87 3.00
CA SER A 111 -2.65 -10.27 3.05
C SER A 111 -2.15 -10.77 1.70
N LEU A 112 -1.69 -12.01 1.72
CA LEU A 112 -1.26 -12.81 0.58
C LEU A 112 -2.14 -14.07 0.43
#